data_AF-A0ABD4YFD3-F1
#
_entry.id   AF-A0ABD4YFD3-F1
#
_cell.length_a   1.000
_cell.length_b   1.000
_cell.length_c   1.000
_cell.angle_alpha   90.00
_cell.angle_beta   90.00
_cell.angle_gamma   90.00
#
_symmetry.space_group_name_H-M   'P 1'
#
loop_
_entity.id
_entity.type
_entity.pdbx_description
1 polymer ?
#
loop_
_entity_poly.entity_id
_entity_poly.type
_entity_poly.pdbx_seq_one_letter_code
_entity_poly.pdbx_strand_id
1 'polypeptide(L)'
;MQKAPSGVVTLPAWLNRPVKKLYNTRSGGQYRADDVALAFALSLRVHDGADHLRRLARRLVDKVCLEHQPNMKRLAREPDDAKVFDAALKIINRVCDLLEYAPGTAFVRNGDDDGQDSAAA
;
A
#
# COMPACT_ATOMS: atom_id res chain seq x y z
N MET A 1 30.91 14.48 -7.36
CA MET A 1 29.98 13.35 -7.20
C MET A 1 28.69 13.88 -6.58
N GLN A 2 27.61 13.98 -7.34
CA GLN A 2 26.29 14.32 -6.78
C GLN A 2 25.79 13.11 -5.98
N LYS A 3 25.45 13.33 -4.71
CA LYS A 3 24.93 12.29 -3.80
C LYS A 3 23.52 11.95 -4.28
N ALA A 4 23.30 10.74 -4.78
CA ALA A 4 21.96 10.28 -5.12
C ALA A 4 21.07 10.39 -3.87
N PRO A 5 19.83 10.91 -3.98
CA PRO A 5 18.93 10.98 -2.84
C PRO A 5 18.74 9.56 -2.30
N SER A 6 19.16 9.33 -1.05
CA SER A 6 18.92 8.04 -0.42
C SER A 6 17.40 7.87 -0.32
N GLY A 7 16.85 6.85 -0.99
CA GLY A 7 15.42 6.51 -0.92
C GLY A 7 14.97 5.96 0.44
N VAL A 8 15.65 6.33 1.51
CA VAL A 8 15.36 5.94 2.89
C VAL A 8 14.33 6.91 3.43
N VAL A 9 13.13 6.41 3.72
CA VAL A 9 12.04 7.17 4.35
C VAL A 9 12.03 6.84 5.84
N THR A 10 12.21 7.86 6.69
CA THR A 10 12.11 7.70 8.15
C THR A 10 10.64 7.74 8.56
N LEU A 11 10.15 6.66 9.18
CA LEU A 11 8.77 6.56 9.63
C LEU A 11 8.59 7.29 10.97
N PRO A 12 7.46 7.99 11.17
CA PRO A 12 7.19 8.65 12.45
C PRO A 12 6.96 7.63 13.57
N ALA A 13 7.44 7.94 14.77
CA ALA A 13 7.50 6.99 15.89
C ALA A 13 6.13 6.43 16.33
N TRP A 14 5.02 7.11 16.05
CA TRP A 14 3.68 6.63 16.37
C TRP A 14 3.25 5.44 15.49
N LEU A 15 3.86 5.26 14.32
CA LEU A 15 3.61 4.12 13.42
C LEU A 15 4.25 2.82 13.93
N ASN A 16 5.24 2.91 14.83
CA ASN A 16 5.85 1.74 15.48
C ASN A 16 4.98 1.14 16.59
N ARG A 17 3.77 1.67 16.83
CA ARG A 17 2.84 1.08 17.78
C ARG A 17 2.31 -0.23 17.19
N PRO A 18 2.52 -1.38 17.86
CA PRO A 18 2.06 -2.65 17.33
C PRO A 18 0.53 -2.60 17.19
N VAL A 19 0.03 -2.63 15.95
CA VAL A 19 -1.40 -2.76 15.72
C VAL A 19 -1.83 -4.07 16.37
N LYS A 20 -2.64 -3.99 17.43
CA LYS A 20 -3.13 -5.15 18.18
C LYS A 20 -3.85 -6.08 17.21
N LYS A 21 -3.28 -7.26 16.96
CA LYS A 21 -3.97 -8.52 16.59
C LYS A 21 -5.02 -8.48 15.44
N LEU A 22 -5.07 -7.49 14.56
CA LEU A 22 -6.06 -7.46 13.47
C LEU A 22 -5.74 -8.45 12.34
N TYR A 23 -4.46 -8.77 12.14
CA TYR A 23 -4.01 -9.79 11.18
C TYR A 23 -3.38 -10.99 11.91
N ASN A 24 -4.16 -11.66 12.74
CA ASN A 24 -3.83 -13.00 13.24
C ASN A 24 -4.06 -14.04 12.13
N THR A 25 -3.37 -13.89 11.00
CA THR A 25 -3.30 -14.98 10.01
C THR A 25 -2.52 -16.13 10.65
N ARG A 26 -3.11 -17.32 10.71
CA ARG A 26 -2.49 -18.51 11.35
C ARG A 26 -1.11 -18.85 10.79
N SER A 27 -0.83 -18.41 9.57
CA SER A 27 0.38 -18.74 8.82
C SER A 27 1.60 -17.84 9.10
N GLY A 28 1.41 -16.66 9.72
CA GLY A 28 2.49 -15.73 10.10
C GLY A 28 3.42 -15.27 8.96
N GLY A 29 3.10 -14.14 8.30
CA GLY A 29 3.97 -13.51 7.30
C GLY A 29 5.11 -12.67 7.92
N GLN A 30 6.20 -12.47 7.17
CA GLN A 30 7.31 -11.61 7.56
C GLN A 30 6.90 -10.12 7.61
N TYR A 31 6.01 -9.71 6.70
CA TYR A 31 5.43 -8.37 6.70
C TYR A 31 3.97 -8.41 7.09
N ARG A 32 3.58 -7.42 7.89
CA ARG A 32 2.20 -7.22 8.30
C ARG A 32 1.44 -6.49 7.19
N ALA A 33 0.11 -6.50 7.27
CA ALA A 33 -0.73 -5.83 6.28
C ALA A 33 -0.50 -4.30 6.26
N ASP A 34 -0.19 -3.69 7.41
CA ASP A 34 0.20 -2.29 7.55
C ASP A 34 1.50 -1.98 6.81
N ASP A 35 2.53 -2.82 6.95
CA ASP A 35 3.81 -2.67 6.21
C ASP A 35 3.59 -2.75 4.69
N VAL A 36 2.75 -3.70 4.26
CA VAL A 36 2.42 -3.92 2.85
C VAL A 36 1.65 -2.73 2.28
N ALA A 37 0.61 -2.26 2.96
CA ALA A 37 -0.16 -1.10 2.54
C ALA A 37 0.72 0.16 2.45
N LEU A 38 1.59 0.37 3.44
CA LEU A 38 2.55 1.47 3.43
C LEU A 38 3.51 1.40 2.24
N ALA A 39 4.04 0.21 1.93
CA ALA A 39 4.92 0.03 0.77
C ALA A 39 4.21 0.34 -0.56
N PHE A 40 2.95 -0.06 -0.71
CA PHE A 40 2.14 0.29 -1.88
C PHE A 40 1.86 1.79 -1.96
N ALA A 41 1.46 2.42 -0.85
CA ALA A 41 1.20 3.85 -0.79
C ALA A 41 2.45 4.69 -1.15
N LEU A 42 3.62 4.32 -0.59
CA LEU A 42 4.89 4.95 -0.93
C LEU A 42 5.27 4.73 -2.40
N SER A 43 5.07 3.52 -2.93
CA SER A 43 5.34 3.24 -4.34
C SER A 43 4.47 4.07 -5.27
N LEU A 44 3.20 4.29 -4.93
CA LEU A 44 2.30 5.18 -5.67
C LEU A 44 2.79 6.63 -5.57
N ARG A 45 3.13 7.12 -4.38
CA ARG A 45 3.57 8.52 -4.19
C ARG A 45 4.89 8.85 -4.88
N VAL A 46 5.84 7.91 -4.92
CA VAL A 46 7.20 8.16 -5.43
C VAL A 46 7.34 7.83 -6.91
N HIS A 47 6.74 6.74 -7.38
CA HIS A 47 6.96 6.23 -8.74
C HIS A 47 5.73 6.33 -9.64
N ASP A 48 4.54 6.33 -9.05
CA ASP A 48 3.25 6.42 -9.74
C ASP A 48 3.13 5.54 -11.02
N GLY A 49 3.61 4.29 -10.95
CA GLY A 49 3.67 3.39 -12.11
C GLY A 49 3.22 1.96 -11.82
N ALA A 50 2.35 1.40 -12.67
CA ALA A 50 1.82 0.04 -12.52
C ALA A 50 2.93 -1.02 -12.52
N ASP A 51 3.98 -0.84 -13.34
CA ASP A 51 5.12 -1.76 -13.36
C ASP A 51 5.91 -1.79 -12.05
N HIS A 52 5.97 -0.66 -11.33
CA HIS A 52 6.56 -0.61 -10.01
C HIS A 52 5.71 -1.40 -9.00
N LEU A 53 4.38 -1.28 -9.08
CA LEU A 53 3.45 -2.04 -8.24
C LEU A 53 3.53 -3.54 -8.52
N ARG A 54 3.60 -3.97 -9.79
CA ARG A 54 3.82 -5.38 -10.17
C ARG A 54 5.15 -5.91 -9.65
N ARG A 55 6.23 -5.13 -9.76
CA ARG A 55 7.56 -5.48 -9.21
C ARG A 55 7.56 -5.53 -7.69
N LEU A 56 6.82 -4.65 -7.03
CA LEU A 56 6.65 -4.66 -5.58
C LEU A 56 5.87 -5.90 -5.15
N ALA A 57 4.75 -6.20 -5.79
CA ALA A 57 3.95 -7.40 -5.52
C ALA A 57 4.82 -8.66 -5.62
N ARG A 58 5.61 -8.83 -6.69
CA ARG A 58 6.55 -9.97 -6.84
C ARG A 58 7.52 -10.12 -5.67
N ARG A 59 8.02 -9.01 -5.12
CA ARG A 59 8.97 -9.02 -3.98
C ARG A 59 8.29 -9.31 -2.64
N LEU A 60 6.99 -9.03 -2.54
CA LEU A 60 6.21 -9.21 -1.31
C LEU A 60 5.49 -10.56 -1.25
N VAL A 61 5.24 -11.23 -2.38
CA VAL A 61 4.49 -12.52 -2.45
C VAL A 61 4.96 -13.52 -1.39
N ASP A 62 6.26 -13.74 -1.24
CA ASP A 62 6.79 -14.76 -0.32
C ASP A 62 6.96 -14.24 1.12
N LYS A 63 6.66 -12.97 1.36
CA LYS A 63 6.83 -12.29 2.65
C LYS A 63 5.51 -11.96 3.34
N VAL A 64 4.40 -12.10 2.63
CA VAL A 64 3.04 -12.01 3.19
C VAL A 64 2.53 -13.38 3.61
N CYS A 65 1.49 -13.36 4.45
CA CYS A 65 0.80 -14.56 4.93
C CYS A 65 0.23 -15.40 3.78
N LEU A 66 0.14 -16.72 3.97
CA LEU A 66 -0.30 -17.68 2.95
C LEU A 66 -1.64 -17.31 2.30
N GLU A 67 -2.55 -16.77 3.09
CA GLU A 67 -3.88 -16.34 2.67
C GLU A 67 -3.85 -15.16 1.66
N HIS A 68 -2.80 -14.34 1.70
CA HIS A 68 -2.64 -13.17 0.83
C HIS A 68 -1.75 -13.43 -0.39
N GLN A 69 -0.95 -14.49 -0.40
CA GLN A 69 -0.07 -14.82 -1.51
C GLN A 69 -0.78 -14.98 -2.86
N PRO A 70 -1.96 -15.64 -2.96
CA PRO A 70 -2.65 -15.78 -4.24
C PRO A 70 -3.04 -14.43 -4.85
N ASN A 71 -3.49 -13.49 -4.02
CA ASN A 71 -3.85 -12.14 -4.48
C ASN A 71 -2.60 -11.36 -4.93
N MET A 72 -1.51 -11.43 -4.16
CA MET A 72 -0.23 -10.83 -4.57
C MET A 72 0.32 -11.42 -5.87
N LYS A 73 0.20 -12.75 -6.08
CA LYS A 73 0.62 -13.42 -7.33
C LYS A 73 -0.24 -12.98 -8.52
N ARG A 74 -1.54 -12.77 -8.32
CA ARG A 74 -2.43 -12.23 -9.35
C ARG A 74 -2.05 -10.80 -9.72
N LEU A 75 -1.90 -9.92 -8.72
CA LEU A 75 -1.49 -8.53 -8.92
C LEU A 75 -0.14 -8.42 -9.67
N ALA A 76 0.82 -9.28 -9.31
CA ALA A 76 2.13 -9.34 -9.95
C ALA A 76 2.08 -9.69 -11.46
N ARG A 77 1.01 -10.35 -11.92
CA ARG A 77 0.84 -10.85 -13.29
C ARG A 77 -0.25 -10.12 -14.08
N GLU A 78 -0.96 -9.19 -13.45
CA GLU A 78 -2.09 -8.50 -14.06
C GLU A 78 -1.60 -7.62 -15.22
N PRO A 79 -2.03 -7.88 -16.48
CA PRO A 79 -1.61 -7.09 -17.64
C PRO A 79 -2.24 -5.70 -17.70
N ASP A 80 -3.41 -5.51 -17.08
CA ASP A 80 -4.16 -4.25 -17.13
C ASP A 80 -3.68 -3.29 -16.04
N ASP A 81 -3.11 -2.16 -16.45
CA ASP A 81 -2.59 -1.13 -15.53
C ASP A 81 -3.68 -0.56 -14.61
N ALA A 82 -4.89 -0.33 -15.13
CA ALA A 82 -5.99 0.23 -14.35
C ALA A 82 -6.36 -0.71 -13.19
N LYS A 83 -6.42 -2.02 -13.46
CA LYS A 83 -6.68 -3.04 -12.43
C LYS A 83 -5.57 -3.14 -11.40
N VAL A 84 -4.32 -2.90 -11.79
CA VAL A 84 -3.18 -2.88 -10.85
C VAL A 84 -3.32 -1.70 -9.89
N PHE A 85 -3.68 -0.52 -10.39
CA PHE A 85 -3.93 0.65 -9.55
C PHE A 85 -5.12 0.44 -8.62
N ASP A 86 -6.26 -0.02 -9.15
CA ASP A 86 -7.45 -0.32 -8.35
C ASP A 86 -7.16 -1.33 -7.23
N ALA A 87 -6.42 -2.39 -7.53
CA ALA A 87 -6.05 -3.39 -6.55
C ALA A 87 -5.13 -2.80 -5.47
N ALA A 88 -4.16 -1.98 -5.84
CA ALA A 88 -3.28 -1.30 -4.89
C ALA A 88 -4.06 -0.34 -3.97
N LEU A 89 -4.94 0.49 -4.55
CA LEU A 89 -5.79 1.42 -3.78
C LEU A 89 -6.73 0.67 -2.84
N LYS A 90 -7.34 -0.44 -3.29
CA LYS A 90 -8.19 -1.29 -2.43
C LYS A 90 -7.42 -1.86 -1.25
N ILE A 91 -6.17 -2.29 -1.44
CA ILE A 91 -5.33 -2.80 -0.35
C ILE A 91 -5.05 -1.69 0.67
N ILE A 92 -4.64 -0.51 0.19
CA ILE A 92 -4.31 0.63 1.06
C ILE A 92 -5.54 1.05 1.87
N ASN A 93 -6.65 1.35 1.19
CA ASN A 93 -7.86 1.84 1.84
C ASN A 93 -8.44 0.82 2.82
N ARG A 94 -8.45 -0.47 2.46
CA ARG A 94 -8.93 -1.51 3.37
C ARG A 94 -8.09 -1.57 4.65
N VAL A 95 -6.78 -1.42 4.55
CA VAL A 95 -5.91 -1.40 5.74
C VAL A 95 -6.12 -0.12 6.53
N CYS A 96 -6.24 1.05 5.89
CA CYS A 96 -6.55 2.31 6.58
C CYS A 96 -7.87 2.21 7.37
N ASP A 97 -8.94 1.70 6.75
CA ASP A 97 -10.24 1.48 7.40
C ASP A 97 -10.13 0.58 8.63
N LEU A 98 -9.40 -0.53 8.49
CA LEU A 98 -9.19 -1.50 9.57
C LEU A 98 -8.36 -0.95 10.73
N LEU A 99 -7.49 0.01 10.45
CA LEU A 99 -6.66 0.70 11.44
C LEU A 99 -7.32 1.94 12.01
N GLU A 100 -8.52 2.29 11.54
CA GLU A 100 -9.18 3.57 11.80
C GLU A 100 -8.23 4.75 11.53
N TYR A 101 -7.38 4.60 10.52
CA TYR A 101 -6.46 5.65 10.09
C TYR A 101 -7.21 6.61 9.16
N ALA A 102 -7.42 7.84 9.63
CA ALA A 102 -8.20 8.87 8.93
C ALA A 102 -9.56 8.32 8.41
N PRO A 103 -10.45 7.85 9.30
CA PRO A 103 -11.69 7.21 8.92
C PRO A 103 -12.56 8.17 8.08
N GLY A 104 -13.07 7.68 6.96
CA GLY A 104 -13.85 8.48 6.00
C GLY A 104 -13.00 9.19 4.94
N THR A 105 -11.67 9.10 5.01
CA THR A 105 -10.76 9.64 3.98
C THR A 105 -10.13 8.51 3.17
N ALA A 106 -10.45 8.44 1.87
CA ALA A 106 -9.81 7.49 0.98
C ALA A 106 -8.41 7.97 0.57
N PHE A 107 -7.46 7.05 0.48
CA PHE A 107 -6.20 7.28 -0.22
C PHE A 107 -6.49 7.39 -1.72
N VAL A 108 -6.04 8.50 -2.30
CA VAL A 108 -6.19 8.84 -3.71
C VAL A 108 -4.81 8.88 -4.37
N ARG A 109 -4.73 8.47 -5.64
CA ARG A 109 -3.50 8.50 -6.43
C ARG A 109 -3.15 9.95 -6.79
N ASN A 110 -1.87 10.22 -7.04
CA ASN A 110 -1.45 11.53 -7.52
C ASN A 110 -2.16 11.86 -8.86
N GLY A 111 -2.82 13.01 -8.95
CA GLY A 111 -3.56 13.44 -10.15
C GLY A 111 -5.04 13.06 -10.21
N ASP A 112 -5.53 12.25 -9.26
CA ASP A 112 -6.97 11.99 -9.08
C ASP A 112 -7.61 12.99 -8.08
N ASP A 113 -6.84 13.94 -7.55
CA ASP A 113 -7.24 15.00 -6.60
C ASP A 113 -7.72 16.28 -7.31
N ASP A 114 -8.18 16.16 -8.55
CA ASP A 114 -8.80 17.26 -9.28
C ASP A 114 -10.27 17.41 -8.83
N GLY A 115 -10.45 18.01 -7.65
CA GLY A 115 -11.68 18.73 -7.32
C GLY A 115 -12.73 17.97 -6.50
N GLN A 116 -12.43 17.75 -5.21
CA GLN A 116 -13.50 17.63 -4.21
C GLN A 116 -13.22 18.45 -2.95
N ASP A 117 -12.64 19.64 -3.15
CA ASP A 117 -12.88 20.79 -2.28
C ASP A 117 -13.89 21.71 -2.99
N SER A 118 -15.18 21.36 -2.87
CA SER A 118 -16.26 22.28 -3.21
C SER A 118 -17.46 22.02 -2.33
N ALA A 119 -17.76 23.05 -1.53
CA ALA A 119 -18.96 23.32 -0.75
C ALA A 119 -19.09 22.63 0.62
N ALA A 120 -18.37 23.18 1.61
CA ALA A 120 -18.98 23.47 2.90
C ALA A 120 -19.29 24.98 2.94
N ALA A 121 -20.55 25.32 2.71
CA ALA A 121 -21.16 26.62 3.03
C ALA A 121 -22.52 26.36 3.68
#